data_AF-A0A7C5SQP4-F1
#
_entry.id   AF-A0A7C5SQP4-F1
#
_cell.length_a   1.000
_cell.length_b   1.000
_cell.length_c   1.000
_cell.angle_alpha   90.00
_cell.angle_beta   90.00
_cell.angle_gamma   90.00
#
_symmetry.space_group_name_H-M   'P 1'
#
loop_
_entity.id
_entity.type
_entity.pdbx_description
1 polymer ?
#
loop_
_entity_poly.entity_id
_entity_poly.type
_entity_poly.pdbx_seq_one_letter_code
_entity_poly.pdbx_strand_id
1 'polypeptide(L)'
;MKRWWLVVIAALTLGAAAQMGGTAETLWKFLQSQGYQLGWHYIPGEPAGKYPGGAPHGAILRTFTNDIAFDALSKKTFPLPEGAIIVKENYTPGGELAAVTVMQKIAGFNPEGGDWFWAKYAPDGSVQASGKVGGCIGCHAQKKASDWIFSGSE
;
A
#
# COMPACT_ATOMS: atom_id res chain seq x y z
N MET A 1 -58.71 -26.18 -7.73
CA MET A 1 -57.73 -26.83 -6.84
C MET A 1 -56.33 -26.34 -7.21
N LYS A 2 -55.66 -25.70 -6.23
CA LYS A 2 -54.23 -25.31 -6.11
C LYS A 2 -53.49 -24.77 -7.36
N ARG A 3 -53.45 -23.43 -7.48
CA ARG A 3 -52.47 -22.67 -8.28
C ARG A 3 -51.12 -22.71 -7.57
N TRP A 4 -50.09 -23.27 -8.21
CA TRP A 4 -48.71 -23.22 -7.73
C TRP A 4 -48.07 -21.92 -8.21
N TRP A 5 -47.77 -21.02 -7.28
CA TRP A 5 -46.90 -19.88 -7.53
C TRP A 5 -45.46 -20.38 -7.34
N LEU A 6 -44.71 -20.49 -8.43
CA LEU A 6 -43.26 -20.62 -8.37
C LEU A 6 -42.69 -19.28 -7.89
N VAL A 7 -42.35 -19.20 -6.61
CA VAL A 7 -41.50 -18.13 -6.10
C VAL A 7 -40.07 -18.51 -6.48
N VAL A 8 -39.55 -17.88 -7.53
CA VAL A 8 -38.10 -17.89 -7.79
C VAL A 8 -37.49 -16.94 -6.76
N ILE A 9 -37.02 -17.49 -5.65
CA ILE A 9 -36.10 -16.77 -4.76
C ILE A 9 -34.78 -16.71 -5.52
N ALA A 10 -34.53 -15.60 -6.21
CA ALA A 10 -33.20 -15.26 -6.65
C ALA A 10 -32.33 -15.14 -5.39
N ALA A 11 -31.53 -16.16 -5.12
CA ALA A 11 -30.47 -16.08 -4.14
C ALA A 11 -29.50 -15.01 -4.64
N LEU A 12 -29.63 -13.79 -4.10
CA LEU A 12 -28.60 -12.77 -4.18
C LEU A 12 -27.37 -13.38 -3.49
N THR A 13 -26.46 -13.89 -4.29
CA THR A 13 -25.12 -14.26 -3.82
C THR A 13 -24.49 -12.99 -3.26
N LEU A 14 -24.45 -12.92 -1.93
CA LEU A 14 -23.58 -12.04 -1.17
C LEU A 14 -22.14 -12.33 -1.62
N GLY A 15 -21.65 -11.50 -2.52
CA GLY A 15 -20.29 -11.57 -3.06
C GLY A 15 -19.83 -10.24 -3.63
N ALA A 16 -20.34 -9.12 -3.10
CA ALA A 16 -19.91 -7.76 -3.43
C ALA A 16 -18.99 -7.16 -2.36
N ALA A 17 -18.31 -8.01 -1.57
CA ALA A 17 -17.32 -7.59 -0.57
C ALA A 17 -15.89 -7.50 -1.14
N ALA A 18 -15.72 -7.58 -2.46
CA ALA A 18 -14.43 -7.48 -3.14
C ALA A 18 -14.37 -6.26 -4.06
N GLN A 19 -14.69 -5.05 -3.59
CA GLN A 19 -14.36 -3.84 -4.37
C GLN A 19 -14.36 -2.53 -3.57
N MET A 20 -13.77 -2.52 -2.38
CA MET A 20 -13.29 -1.27 -1.78
C MET A 20 -11.82 -1.49 -1.37
N GLY A 21 -10.91 -1.53 -2.35
CA GLY A 21 -9.45 -1.63 -2.11
C GLY A 21 -8.61 -2.48 -3.06
N GLY A 22 -9.14 -3.02 -4.17
CA GLY A 22 -8.47 -4.11 -4.90
C GLY A 22 -7.52 -3.76 -6.06
N THR A 23 -7.43 -2.51 -6.52
CA THR A 23 -6.62 -2.14 -7.70
C THR A 23 -5.76 -0.92 -7.47
N ALA A 24 -4.68 -0.79 -8.24
CA ALA A 24 -3.76 0.34 -8.15
C ALA A 24 -4.43 1.66 -8.56
N GLU A 25 -5.34 1.66 -9.54
CA GLU A 25 -6.05 2.87 -9.95
C GLU A 25 -6.96 3.39 -8.83
N THR A 26 -7.61 2.47 -8.11
CA THR A 26 -8.46 2.81 -6.96
C THR A 26 -7.61 3.33 -5.81
N LEU A 27 -6.49 2.67 -5.51
CA LEU A 27 -5.53 3.10 -4.49
C LEU A 27 -4.95 4.49 -4.81
N TRP A 28 -4.56 4.75 -6.06
CA TRP A 28 -4.09 6.06 -6.49
C TRP A 28 -5.13 7.15 -6.25
N LYS A 29 -6.37 6.95 -6.72
CA LYS A 29 -7.47 7.91 -6.50
C LYS A 29 -7.73 8.14 -5.01
N PHE A 30 -7.68 7.09 -4.20
CA PHE A 30 -7.81 7.20 -2.76
C PHE A 30 -6.70 8.10 -2.18
N LEU A 31 -5.44 7.83 -2.50
CA LEU A 31 -4.30 8.63 -2.03
C LEU A 31 -4.46 10.12 -2.39
N GLN A 32 -4.86 10.43 -3.63
CA GLN A 32 -5.11 11.80 -4.06
C GLN A 32 -6.28 12.44 -3.30
N SER A 33 -7.39 11.71 -3.10
CA SER A 33 -8.56 12.22 -2.36
C SER A 33 -8.25 12.53 -0.89
N GLN A 34 -7.30 11.81 -0.30
CA GLN A 34 -6.86 12.03 1.07
C GLN A 34 -5.83 13.16 1.18
N GLY A 35 -5.30 13.66 0.06
CA GLY A 35 -4.23 14.65 0.06
C GLY A 35 -3.04 14.18 0.90
N TYR A 36 -2.58 12.94 0.71
CA TYR A 36 -1.63 12.29 1.64
C TYR A 36 -0.37 13.14 1.92
N GLN A 37 0.12 13.90 0.93
CA GLN A 37 1.30 14.75 1.10
C GLN A 37 1.09 15.91 2.10
N LEU A 38 -0.16 16.28 2.36
CA LEU A 38 -0.53 17.37 3.26
C LEU A 38 -0.96 16.86 4.64
N GLY A 39 -1.66 15.72 4.68
CA GLY A 39 -2.34 15.24 5.88
C GLY A 39 -1.68 14.06 6.57
N TRP A 40 -0.85 13.28 5.87
CA TRP A 40 -0.27 12.06 6.45
C TRP A 40 1.05 12.31 7.15
N HIS A 41 1.41 11.36 8.02
CA HIS A 41 2.66 11.40 8.75
C HIS A 41 3.84 11.03 7.87
N TYR A 42 5.01 11.62 8.14
CA TYR A 42 6.27 11.04 7.69
C TYR A 42 6.52 9.73 8.43
N ILE A 43 7.18 8.78 7.78
CA ILE A 43 7.50 7.49 8.40
C ILE A 43 8.32 7.71 9.70
N PRO A 44 7.99 7.02 10.81
CA PRO A 44 8.76 7.13 12.04
C PRO A 44 10.23 6.74 11.84
N GLY A 45 11.13 7.50 12.47
CA GLY A 45 12.57 7.24 12.46
C GLY A 45 13.33 7.83 11.28
N GLU A 46 12.65 8.37 10.27
CA GLU A 46 13.28 9.12 9.18
C GLU A 46 13.08 10.63 9.34
N PRO A 47 13.94 11.48 8.74
CA PRO A 47 13.71 12.91 8.71
C PRO A 47 12.37 13.26 8.07
N ALA A 48 11.71 14.30 8.62
CA ALA A 48 10.58 14.90 7.94
C ALA A 48 11.00 15.45 6.57
N GLY A 49 10.22 15.16 5.54
CA GLY A 49 10.49 15.63 4.18
C GLY A 49 11.38 14.69 3.35
N LYS A 50 12.18 15.27 2.46
CA LYS A 50 13.06 14.52 1.55
C LYS A 50 14.35 14.13 2.26
N TYR A 51 14.82 12.91 2.04
CA TYR A 51 16.07 12.38 2.60
C TYR A 51 16.86 11.58 1.56
N PRO A 52 18.18 11.38 1.76
CA PRO A 52 19.00 10.58 0.83
C PRO A 52 18.47 9.15 0.70
N GLY A 53 18.34 8.70 -0.54
CA GLY A 53 17.99 7.34 -0.89
C GLY A 53 19.19 6.53 -1.36
N GLY A 54 18.92 5.35 -1.90
CA GLY A 54 19.90 4.48 -2.53
C GLY A 54 19.25 3.52 -3.50
N ALA A 55 20.07 2.78 -4.24
CA ALA A 55 19.57 1.68 -5.08
C ALA A 55 18.79 0.66 -4.22
N PRO A 56 17.66 0.11 -4.71
CA PRO A 56 17.08 0.31 -6.04
C PRO A 56 16.07 1.48 -6.13
N HIS A 57 15.88 2.26 -5.06
CA HIS A 57 14.75 3.19 -4.91
C HIS A 57 15.04 4.64 -5.33
N GLY A 58 16.26 4.93 -5.80
CA GLY A 58 16.64 6.26 -6.28
C GLY A 58 17.37 7.11 -5.24
N ALA A 59 17.88 8.25 -5.67
CA ALA A 59 18.85 9.05 -4.91
C ALA A 59 18.22 9.86 -3.78
N ILE A 60 16.94 10.20 -3.88
CA ILE A 60 16.22 11.00 -2.90
C ILE A 60 14.85 10.37 -2.68
N LEU A 61 14.46 10.23 -1.42
CA LEU A 61 13.21 9.61 -1.00
C LEU A 61 12.39 10.55 -0.13
N ARG A 62 11.08 10.34 -0.11
CA ARG A 62 10.16 10.89 0.90
C ARG A 62 9.12 9.83 1.19
N THR A 63 8.92 9.47 2.46
CA THR A 63 8.04 8.37 2.83
C THR A 63 6.97 8.84 3.81
N PHE A 64 5.73 8.50 3.50
CA PHE A 64 4.53 8.81 4.26
C PHE A 64 3.84 7.54 4.74
N THR A 65 3.10 7.67 5.83
CA THR A 65 2.30 6.62 6.45
C THR A 65 0.95 7.19 6.86
N ASN A 66 -0.13 6.45 6.59
CA ASN A 66 -1.40 6.79 7.23
C ASN A 66 -1.33 6.52 8.75
N ASP A 67 -2.32 6.99 9.50
CA ASP A 67 -2.36 6.89 10.97
C ASP A 67 -2.18 5.45 11.45
N ILE A 68 -2.83 4.48 10.78
CA ILE A 68 -2.74 3.05 11.09
C ILE A 68 -1.28 2.57 11.00
N ALA A 69 -0.60 2.86 9.89
CA ALA A 69 0.78 2.47 9.70
C ALA A 69 1.72 3.22 10.65
N PHE A 70 1.51 4.53 10.84
CA PHE A 70 2.32 5.37 11.71
C PHE A 70 2.29 4.88 13.16
N ASP A 71 1.11 4.61 13.70
CA ASP A 71 0.93 4.15 15.07
C ASP A 71 1.59 2.80 15.31
N ALA A 72 1.40 1.85 14.39
CA ALA A 72 2.00 0.53 14.48
C ALA A 72 3.54 0.60 14.40
N LEU A 73 4.07 1.36 13.44
CA LEU A 73 5.52 1.54 13.27
C LEU A 73 6.16 2.25 14.46
N SER A 74 5.52 3.30 14.99
CA SER A 74 6.01 4.03 16.17
C SER A 74 6.09 3.14 17.41
N LYS A 75 5.19 2.16 17.53
CA LYS A 75 5.15 1.18 18.62
C LYS A 75 5.95 -0.09 18.33
N LYS A 76 6.52 -0.22 17.11
CA LYS A 76 7.16 -1.44 16.60
C LYS A 76 6.25 -2.67 16.69
N THR A 77 4.95 -2.48 16.45
CA THR A 77 3.95 -3.56 16.43
C THR A 77 3.89 -4.18 15.05
N PHE A 78 4.31 -5.44 14.96
CA PHE A 78 4.27 -6.24 13.73
C PHE A 78 3.44 -7.52 13.94
N PRO A 79 2.70 -7.98 12.92
CA PRO A 79 2.49 -7.35 11.61
C PRO A 79 1.68 -6.05 11.71
N LEU A 80 1.78 -5.19 10.69
CA LEU A 80 0.97 -3.98 10.62
C LEU A 80 -0.52 -4.36 10.43
N PRO A 81 -1.46 -3.58 11.01
CA PRO A 81 -2.90 -3.85 10.87
C PRO A 81 -3.39 -3.71 9.42
N GLU A 82 -4.51 -4.36 9.12
CA GLU A 82 -5.23 -4.16 7.85
C GLU A 82 -5.51 -2.67 7.61
N GLY A 83 -5.39 -2.24 6.35
CA GLY A 83 -5.57 -0.83 5.97
C GLY A 83 -4.36 0.05 6.25
N ALA A 84 -3.27 -0.47 6.82
CA ALA A 84 -1.99 0.24 6.86
C ALA A 84 -1.50 0.54 5.43
N ILE A 85 -1.10 1.80 5.19
CA ILE A 85 -0.57 2.25 3.90
C ILE A 85 0.74 3.00 4.13
N ILE A 86 1.76 2.61 3.35
CA ILE A 86 3.05 3.29 3.28
C ILE A 86 3.25 3.76 1.85
N VAL A 87 3.46 5.07 1.67
CA VAL A 87 3.73 5.70 0.38
C VAL A 87 5.16 6.18 0.36
N LYS A 88 5.92 5.81 -0.66
CA LYS A 88 7.29 6.25 -0.88
C LYS A 88 7.40 6.93 -2.23
N GLU A 89 7.77 8.19 -2.20
CA GLU A 89 8.08 8.95 -3.40
C GLU A 89 9.57 8.86 -3.69
N ASN A 90 9.88 8.55 -4.96
CA ASN A 90 11.22 8.36 -5.46
C ASN A 90 11.56 9.55 -6.36
N TYR A 91 12.64 10.25 -6.05
CA TYR A 91 13.07 11.44 -6.79
C TYR A 91 14.39 11.21 -7.53
N THR A 92 14.56 11.88 -8.66
CA THR A 92 15.83 11.97 -9.39
C THR A 92 16.87 12.74 -8.56
N PRO A 93 18.18 12.67 -8.90
CA PRO A 93 19.19 13.53 -8.27
C PRO A 93 18.90 15.02 -8.41
N GLY A 94 18.20 15.43 -9.48
CA GLY A 94 17.73 16.80 -9.70
C GLY A 94 16.51 17.20 -8.85
N GLY A 95 15.94 16.27 -8.08
CA GLY A 95 14.81 16.52 -7.19
C GLY A 95 13.43 16.40 -7.81
N GLU A 96 13.35 15.91 -9.06
CA GLU A 96 12.10 15.67 -9.79
C GLU A 96 11.47 14.36 -9.37
N LEU A 97 10.14 14.31 -9.27
CA LEU A 97 9.44 13.06 -8.93
C LEU A 97 9.58 12.07 -10.08
N ALA A 98 10.11 10.88 -9.79
CA ALA A 98 10.32 9.82 -10.78
C ALA A 98 9.30 8.68 -10.65
N ALA A 99 8.89 8.36 -9.42
CA ALA A 99 7.86 7.35 -9.16
C ALA A 99 7.23 7.52 -7.79
N VAL A 100 6.05 6.94 -7.62
CA VAL A 100 5.42 6.73 -6.30
C VAL A 100 5.26 5.22 -6.11
N THR A 101 5.83 4.67 -5.05
CA THR A 101 5.72 3.26 -4.68
C THR A 101 4.91 3.12 -3.41
N VAL A 102 3.97 2.18 -3.37
CA VAL A 102 2.99 2.06 -2.28
C VAL A 102 2.87 0.63 -1.83
N MET A 103 2.78 0.45 -0.52
CA MET A 103 2.40 -0.80 0.14
C MET A 103 1.07 -0.57 0.85
N GLN A 104 0.08 -1.44 0.62
CA GLN A 104 -1.18 -1.46 1.36
C GLN A 104 -1.40 -2.84 1.97
N LYS A 105 -1.71 -2.89 3.27
CA LYS A 105 -2.05 -4.13 3.96
C LYS A 105 -3.49 -4.51 3.67
N ILE A 106 -3.70 -5.68 3.04
CA ILE A 106 -5.03 -6.20 2.70
C ILE A 106 -5.11 -7.64 3.19
N ALA A 107 -5.95 -7.89 4.20
CA ALA A 107 -6.04 -9.20 4.84
C ALA A 107 -6.35 -10.31 3.82
N GLY A 108 -5.56 -11.38 3.84
CA GLY A 108 -5.74 -12.54 2.96
C GLY A 108 -5.36 -12.32 1.48
N PHE A 109 -4.90 -11.13 1.08
CA PHE A 109 -4.51 -10.86 -0.30
C PHE A 109 -3.30 -11.71 -0.74
N ASN A 110 -2.29 -11.80 0.12
CA ASN A 110 -1.05 -12.51 -0.16
C ASN A 110 -0.39 -13.03 1.12
N PRO A 111 -0.94 -14.08 1.77
CA PRO A 111 -0.45 -14.51 3.09
C PRO A 111 1.04 -14.85 3.11
N GLU A 112 1.57 -15.44 2.03
CA GLU A 112 2.99 -15.77 1.89
C GLU A 112 3.91 -14.55 1.76
N GLY A 113 3.37 -13.42 1.29
CA GLY A 113 4.04 -12.13 1.16
C GLY A 113 3.58 -11.11 2.20
N GLY A 114 3.05 -11.56 3.34
CA GLY A 114 2.65 -10.70 4.44
C GLY A 114 1.41 -9.86 4.15
N ASP A 115 0.53 -10.31 3.25
CA ASP A 115 -0.72 -9.60 2.92
C ASP A 115 -0.52 -8.19 2.35
N TRP A 116 0.66 -7.92 1.80
CA TRP A 116 0.97 -6.66 1.14
C TRP A 116 0.53 -6.66 -0.33
N PHE A 117 -0.32 -5.69 -0.66
CA PHE A 117 -0.53 -5.21 -2.03
C PHE A 117 0.54 -4.17 -2.35
N TRP A 118 1.21 -4.34 -3.49
CA TRP A 118 2.26 -3.44 -3.96
C TRP A 118 1.74 -2.64 -5.15
N ALA A 119 2.14 -1.38 -5.26
CA ALA A 119 1.92 -0.59 -6.47
C ALA A 119 3.11 0.33 -6.76
N LYS A 120 3.36 0.57 -8.04
CA LYS A 120 4.27 1.59 -8.53
C LYS A 120 3.56 2.43 -9.57
N TYR A 121 3.62 3.75 -9.40
CA TYR A 121 3.05 4.73 -10.29
C TYR A 121 4.16 5.59 -10.90
N ALA A 122 3.96 5.99 -12.15
CA ALA A 122 4.67 7.12 -12.75
C ALA A 122 4.20 8.44 -12.09
N PRO A 123 4.90 9.57 -12.32
CA PRO A 123 4.54 10.85 -11.71
C PRO A 123 3.13 11.36 -12.05
N ASP A 124 2.59 10.94 -13.19
CA ASP A 124 1.23 11.26 -13.63
C ASP A 124 0.15 10.32 -13.05
N GLY A 125 0.55 9.33 -12.25
CA GLY A 125 -0.34 8.32 -11.67
C GLY A 125 -0.55 7.08 -12.53
N SER A 126 0.07 6.98 -13.70
CA SER A 126 0.02 5.78 -14.54
C SER A 126 0.60 4.57 -13.80
N VAL A 127 -0.14 3.47 -13.77
CA VAL A 127 0.29 2.24 -13.09
C VAL A 127 1.42 1.57 -13.88
N GLN A 128 2.58 1.43 -13.26
CA GLN A 128 3.73 0.73 -13.83
C GLN A 128 3.82 -0.74 -13.39
N ALA A 129 3.38 -1.04 -12.16
CA ALA A 129 3.29 -2.39 -11.62
C ALA A 129 2.30 -2.41 -10.45
N SER A 130 1.58 -3.51 -10.24
CA SER A 130 0.74 -3.66 -9.04
C SER A 130 0.42 -5.10 -8.65
N GLY A 131 -0.14 -5.29 -7.45
CA GLY A 131 -0.55 -6.58 -6.92
C GLY A 131 0.58 -7.31 -6.20
N LYS A 132 0.81 -8.59 -6.57
CA LYS A 132 1.87 -9.44 -6.01
C LYS A 132 3.17 -9.26 -6.79
N VAL A 133 3.77 -8.07 -6.71
CA VAL A 133 4.94 -7.70 -7.53
C VAL A 133 6.19 -8.44 -7.03
N GLY A 134 6.62 -9.48 -7.76
CA GLY A 134 7.69 -10.39 -7.34
C GLY A 134 9.02 -9.70 -7.02
N GLY A 135 9.41 -8.67 -7.79
CA GLY A 135 10.64 -7.91 -7.51
C GLY A 135 10.60 -7.14 -6.19
N CYS A 136 9.44 -6.58 -5.83
CA CYS A 136 9.23 -5.91 -4.55
C CYS A 136 9.25 -6.92 -3.40
N ILE A 137 8.43 -7.98 -3.53
CA ILE A 137 8.30 -9.03 -2.51
C ILE A 137 9.64 -9.71 -2.26
N GLY A 138 10.40 -10.05 -3.31
CA GLY A 138 11.66 -10.77 -3.20
C GLY A 138 12.73 -10.00 -2.40
N CYS A 139 12.89 -8.71 -2.67
CA CYS A 139 13.83 -7.88 -1.90
C CYS A 139 13.35 -7.65 -0.47
N HIS A 140 12.06 -7.34 -0.30
CA HIS A 140 11.46 -7.05 1.01
C HIS A 140 11.30 -8.29 1.91
N ALA A 141 11.34 -9.50 1.35
CA ALA A 141 11.32 -10.74 2.11
C ALA A 141 12.52 -10.89 3.07
N GLN A 142 13.60 -10.11 2.90
CA GLN A 142 14.69 -10.04 3.87
C GLN A 142 14.27 -9.45 5.21
N LYS A 143 13.16 -8.70 5.24
CA LYS A 143 12.59 -8.07 6.44
C LYS A 143 11.28 -8.72 6.88
N LYS A 144 11.10 -10.02 6.66
CA LYS A 144 9.91 -10.78 7.12
C LYS A 144 9.60 -10.58 8.61
N ALA A 145 10.63 -10.51 9.46
CA ALA A 145 10.46 -10.30 10.90
C ALA A 145 9.87 -8.92 11.24
N SER A 146 10.14 -7.91 10.39
CA SER A 146 9.61 -6.54 10.48
C SER A 146 8.49 -6.31 9.46
N ASP A 147 7.74 -7.36 9.15
CA ASP A 147 6.59 -7.32 8.25
C ASP A 147 6.90 -6.74 6.85
N TRP A 148 8.01 -7.17 6.24
CA TRP A 148 8.49 -6.73 4.92
C TRP A 148 8.86 -5.23 4.85
N ILE A 149 9.04 -4.55 5.99
CA ILE A 149 9.33 -3.10 6.01
C ILE A 149 10.78 -2.87 6.40
N PHE A 150 11.47 -2.03 5.61
CA PHE A 150 12.74 -1.42 6.02
C PHE A 150 12.41 -0.08 6.66
N SER A 151 12.39 -0.02 8.00
CA SER A 151 12.32 1.24 8.74
C SER A 151 13.71 1.60 9.25
N GLY A 152 14.11 2.88 9.19
CA GLY A 152 15.43 3.38 9.61
C GLY A 152 15.77 3.27 11.11
N SER A 153 15.08 2.41 11.86
CA SER A 153 15.29 2.18 13.30
C SER A 153 15.59 0.72 13.66
N GLU A 154 16.10 -0.04 12.69
CA GLU A 154 16.73 -1.35 12.91
C GLU A 154 18.22 -1.23 13.23
#